data_AF-A0A956EK93-F1
#
_entry.id   AF-A0A956EK93-F1
#
_cell.length_a   1.000
_cell.length_b   1.000
_cell.length_c   1.000
_cell.angle_alpha   90.00
_cell.angle_beta   90.00
_cell.angle_gamma   90.00
#
_symmetry.space_group_name_H-M   'P 1'
#
loop_
_entity.id
_entity.type
_entity.pdbx_description
1 polymer ?
#
loop_
_entity_poly.entity_id
_entity_poly.type
_entity_poly.pdbx_seq_one_letter_code
_entity_poly.pdbx_strand_id
1 'polypeptide(L)'
;FEIVVLKGGNAQELYDWLDTHGYAQDPDAPPILEEYLSEGYYFAAAKLVHGAGVDELQPLVMTYKGNQPCVPLRLTRIAAVEDMPIRVFALGVERAVPLVYKHVVLNETILDWVNSASDYYAAVAQAIDEAEMGQGFVTEYAGPSSVVSSGGLYSDRWETVDFVGAIPVNGSYTIVDALTSIGLMECFSGFEGAEGCSYNHPLLLPILRTYLPAPAGVQEDTFYECMECFEAMIDYGAWDSAKFAADLDERIIAPGKHARDLLTRWPYVTRMLTIMSPHEMTRDPEFTYNPDLDDVVASHSATQMIPCEGSNKFVFADGRELLLDPSGSWPDLGDMPAAERVEVMTPAGAPQVEVDNKEAIDDAIRASNKRFDYDNGEGVNCAVRSLRSSLMGTLSLAFVFGFAWRGRRRRARG
;
A
#
# COMPACT_ATOMS: atom_id res chain seq x y z
N PHE A 1 14.61 -17.95 -4.73
CA PHE A 1 14.56 -18.74 -3.49
C PHE A 1 14.71 -20.22 -3.81
N GLU A 2 15.30 -21.00 -2.92
CA GLU A 2 15.09 -22.46 -2.89
C GLU A 2 13.91 -22.73 -1.96
N ILE A 3 12.85 -23.36 -2.46
CA ILE A 3 11.62 -23.62 -1.70
C ILE A 3 11.44 -25.12 -1.51
N VAL A 4 11.24 -25.53 -0.27
CA VAL A 4 10.90 -26.92 0.09
C VAL A 4 9.56 -26.93 0.81
N VAL A 5 8.68 -27.85 0.41
CA VAL A 5 7.41 -28.08 1.09
C VAL A 5 7.55 -29.28 2.03
N LEU A 6 7.35 -29.03 3.32
CA LEU A 6 7.48 -29.99 4.41
C LEU A 6 6.09 -30.37 4.93
N LYS A 7 5.91 -31.65 5.25
CA LYS A 7 4.65 -32.20 5.76
C LYS A 7 4.90 -33.36 6.73
N GLY A 8 4.13 -33.39 7.81
CA GLY A 8 4.13 -34.48 8.78
C GLY A 8 5.28 -34.37 9.78
N GLY A 9 5.47 -35.43 10.56
CA GLY A 9 6.40 -35.42 11.70
C GLY A 9 5.82 -34.70 12.92
N ASN A 10 6.71 -34.27 13.81
CA ASN A 10 6.39 -33.40 14.96
C ASN A 10 7.23 -32.11 14.89
N ALA A 11 6.93 -31.14 15.75
CA ALA A 11 7.62 -29.85 15.74
C ALA A 11 9.13 -29.97 15.92
N GLN A 12 9.62 -30.91 16.75
CA GLN A 12 11.06 -31.11 16.95
C GLN A 12 11.73 -31.63 15.68
N GLU A 13 11.11 -32.59 14.98
CA GLU A 13 11.66 -33.11 13.72
C GLU A 13 11.74 -32.02 12.64
N LEU A 14 10.71 -31.17 12.54
CA LEU A 14 10.71 -30.03 11.63
C LEU A 14 11.78 -29.00 12.02
N TYR A 15 11.89 -28.71 13.31
CA TYR A 15 12.89 -27.81 13.85
C TYR A 15 14.31 -28.33 13.57
N ASP A 16 14.61 -29.58 13.90
CA ASP A 16 15.94 -30.17 13.65
C ASP A 16 16.27 -30.23 12.15
N TRP A 17 15.27 -30.47 11.29
CA TRP A 17 15.44 -30.44 9.85
C TRP A 17 15.85 -29.05 9.35
N LEU A 18 15.17 -28.01 9.81
CA LEU A 18 15.48 -26.62 9.44
C LEU A 18 16.91 -26.24 9.88
N ASP A 19 17.32 -26.59 11.10
CA ASP A 19 18.69 -26.36 11.60
C ASP A 19 19.73 -27.06 10.71
N THR A 20 19.52 -28.35 10.45
CA THR A 20 20.44 -29.18 9.67
C THR A 20 20.63 -28.68 8.23
N HIS A 21 19.62 -27.99 7.67
CA HIS A 21 19.67 -27.41 6.32
C HIS A 21 20.03 -25.91 6.32
N GLY A 22 20.42 -25.37 7.48
CA GLY A 22 20.92 -24.00 7.65
C GLY A 22 19.86 -22.94 7.40
N TYR A 23 18.62 -23.20 7.83
CA TYR A 23 17.58 -22.19 7.95
C TYR A 23 17.74 -21.45 9.28
N ALA A 24 17.39 -20.16 9.29
CA ALA A 24 17.32 -19.41 10.54
C ALA A 24 16.17 -19.96 11.40
N GLN A 25 16.41 -20.05 12.70
CA GLN A 25 15.44 -20.59 13.65
C GLN A 25 15.27 -19.69 14.85
N ASP A 26 14.11 -19.83 15.47
CA ASP A 26 13.76 -19.17 16.71
C ASP A 26 13.38 -20.22 17.76
N PRO A 27 13.93 -20.17 18.99
CA PRO A 27 13.63 -21.13 20.05
C PRO A 27 12.15 -21.15 20.47
N ASP A 28 11.38 -20.10 20.18
CA ASP A 28 9.95 -20.01 20.47
C ASP A 28 9.07 -20.57 19.34
N ALA A 29 9.67 -21.02 18.23
CA ALA A 29 8.96 -21.62 17.10
C ALA A 29 8.30 -22.97 17.40
N PRO A 30 8.92 -23.94 18.11
CA PRO A 30 8.40 -25.30 18.20
C PRO A 30 6.94 -25.43 18.66
N PRO A 31 6.46 -24.69 19.69
CA PRO A 31 5.05 -24.73 20.07
C PRO A 31 4.11 -24.32 18.93
N ILE A 32 4.47 -23.30 18.15
CA ILE A 32 3.66 -22.81 17.02
C ILE A 32 3.66 -23.82 15.88
N LEU A 33 4.83 -24.39 15.58
CA LEU A 33 4.96 -25.43 14.57
C LEU A 33 4.09 -26.65 14.91
N GLU A 34 4.05 -27.04 16.19
CA GLU A 34 3.24 -28.18 16.65
C GLU A 34 1.75 -27.91 16.44
N GLU A 35 1.28 -26.69 16.73
CA GLU A 35 -0.11 -26.32 16.51
C GLU A 35 -0.52 -26.50 15.04
N TYR A 36 0.27 -25.95 14.10
CA TYR A 36 0.05 -26.12 12.66
C TYR A 36 0.12 -27.58 12.20
N LEU A 37 1.10 -28.35 12.69
CA LEU A 37 1.22 -29.78 12.36
C LEU A 37 0.01 -30.58 12.85
N SER A 38 -0.49 -30.28 14.05
CA SER A 38 -1.67 -30.92 14.64
C SER A 38 -2.95 -30.64 13.83
N GLU A 39 -3.02 -29.48 13.20
CA GLU A 39 -4.09 -29.05 12.32
C GLU A 39 -3.90 -29.54 10.86
N GLY A 40 -2.77 -30.21 10.57
CA GLY A 40 -2.49 -30.83 9.27
C GLY A 40 -1.95 -29.87 8.20
N TYR A 41 -1.42 -28.72 8.60
CA TYR A 41 -0.81 -27.74 7.70
C TYR A 41 0.51 -28.24 7.10
N TYR A 42 0.88 -27.58 6.00
CA TYR A 42 2.15 -27.78 5.30
C TYR A 42 3.03 -26.55 5.56
N PHE A 43 4.34 -26.75 5.60
CA PHE A 43 5.30 -25.64 5.72
C PHE A 43 6.03 -25.45 4.41
N ALA A 44 6.07 -24.22 3.91
CA ALA A 44 6.95 -23.83 2.83
C ALA A 44 8.16 -23.12 3.43
N ALA A 45 9.32 -23.78 3.40
CA ALA A 45 10.58 -23.19 3.83
C ALA A 45 11.26 -22.58 2.59
N ALA A 46 11.58 -21.28 2.64
CA ALA A 46 12.24 -20.56 1.57
C ALA A 46 13.62 -20.06 2.01
N LYS A 47 14.65 -20.36 1.21
CA LYS A 47 16.03 -19.93 1.45
C LYS A 47 16.50 -19.01 0.32
N LEU A 48 17.21 -17.93 0.68
CA LEU A 48 17.85 -17.06 -0.31
C LEU A 48 19.01 -17.81 -0.99
N VAL A 49 19.13 -17.62 -2.30
CA VAL A 49 20.25 -18.18 -3.07
C VAL A 49 21.50 -17.34 -2.74
N HIS A 50 22.65 -18.01 -2.63
CA HIS A 50 23.91 -17.37 -2.26
C HIS A 50 24.29 -16.25 -3.25
N GLY A 51 24.52 -15.03 -2.74
CA GLY A 51 24.89 -13.86 -3.53
C GLY A 51 23.75 -12.88 -3.83
N ALA A 52 22.50 -13.26 -3.55
CA ALA A 52 21.35 -12.36 -3.69
C ALA A 52 21.33 -11.28 -2.60
N GLY A 53 21.26 -10.02 -3.01
CA GLY A 53 21.06 -8.86 -2.12
C GLY A 53 19.60 -8.69 -1.68
N VAL A 54 19.34 -7.76 -0.76
CA VAL A 54 17.96 -7.43 -0.29
C VAL A 54 17.11 -6.86 -1.44
N ASP A 55 17.75 -6.23 -2.42
CA ASP A 55 17.17 -5.73 -3.67
C ASP A 55 16.70 -6.83 -4.63
N GLU A 56 17.00 -8.10 -4.34
CA GLU A 56 16.56 -9.26 -5.11
C GLU A 56 15.44 -10.07 -4.43
N LEU A 57 14.90 -9.58 -3.32
CA LEU A 57 13.74 -10.20 -2.66
C LEU A 57 12.50 -10.13 -3.56
N GLN A 58 12.06 -11.29 -4.04
CA GLN A 58 10.84 -11.42 -4.84
C GLN A 58 9.65 -11.84 -3.98
N PRO A 59 8.42 -11.41 -4.31
CA PRO A 59 7.21 -11.94 -3.69
C PRO A 59 7.10 -13.46 -3.87
N LEU A 60 6.65 -14.16 -2.83
CA LEU A 60 6.35 -15.59 -2.90
C LEU A 60 4.92 -15.79 -3.41
N VAL A 61 4.76 -16.62 -4.44
CA VAL A 61 3.44 -17.03 -4.94
C VAL A 61 3.20 -18.46 -4.49
N MET A 62 2.07 -18.67 -3.81
CA MET A 62 1.66 -19.99 -3.33
C MET A 62 0.29 -20.34 -3.91
N THR A 63 0.15 -21.59 -4.35
CA THR A 63 -1.14 -22.14 -4.77
C THR A 63 -1.39 -23.40 -3.95
N TYR A 64 -2.57 -23.48 -3.33
CA TYR A 64 -2.96 -24.62 -2.53
C TYR A 64 -4.40 -25.04 -2.88
N LYS A 65 -4.74 -26.28 -2.55
CA LYS A 65 -6.10 -26.79 -2.71
C LYS A 65 -6.95 -26.30 -1.54
N GLY A 66 -7.73 -25.25 -1.77
CA GLY A 66 -8.66 -24.69 -0.80
C GLY A 66 -9.56 -23.64 -1.46
N ASN A 67 -10.63 -23.24 -0.76
CA ASN A 67 -11.56 -22.20 -1.20
C ASN A 67 -11.65 -21.02 -0.21
N GLN A 68 -10.88 -21.05 0.87
CA GLN A 68 -10.79 -19.98 1.87
C GLN A 68 -9.36 -19.44 1.87
N PRO A 69 -9.13 -18.22 1.36
CA PRO A 69 -7.87 -17.50 1.53
C PRO A 69 -7.54 -17.35 3.02
N CYS A 70 -6.29 -17.65 3.39
CA CYS A 70 -5.80 -17.58 4.76
C CYS A 70 -4.42 -16.91 4.79
N VAL A 71 -4.18 -16.06 5.79
CA VAL A 71 -2.86 -15.43 6.03
C VAL A 71 -2.26 -16.03 7.31
N PRO A 72 -1.08 -16.68 7.26
CA PRO A 72 -0.52 -17.42 8.40
C PRO A 72 0.17 -16.49 9.42
N LEU A 73 -0.62 -15.77 10.20
CA LEU A 73 -0.14 -14.79 11.19
C LEU A 73 0.39 -15.43 12.47
N ARG A 74 -0.09 -16.60 12.90
CA ARG A 74 0.44 -17.26 14.12
C ARG A 74 1.94 -17.55 14.00
N LEU A 75 2.39 -17.98 12.82
CA LEU A 75 3.83 -18.20 12.56
C LEU A 75 4.60 -16.88 12.50
N THR A 76 3.95 -15.81 12.05
CA THR A 76 4.57 -14.48 11.92
C THR A 76 4.86 -13.86 13.28
N ARG A 77 4.12 -14.24 14.34
CA ARG A 77 4.29 -13.71 15.71
C ARG A 77 5.73 -13.79 16.25
N ILE A 78 6.51 -14.75 15.78
CA ILE A 78 7.89 -14.98 16.20
C ILE A 78 8.80 -13.80 15.81
N ALA A 79 8.59 -13.25 14.62
CA ALA A 79 9.41 -12.19 14.03
C ALA A 79 8.66 -10.85 13.89
N ALA A 80 7.43 -10.78 14.42
CA ALA A 80 6.62 -9.59 14.40
C ALA A 80 7.13 -8.55 15.42
N VAL A 81 6.82 -7.29 15.14
CA VAL A 81 7.04 -6.16 16.05
C VAL A 81 5.68 -5.65 16.54
N GLU A 82 5.67 -4.86 17.62
CA GLU A 82 4.44 -4.18 18.08
C GLU A 82 3.87 -3.30 16.96
N ASP A 83 2.54 -3.25 16.88
CA ASP A 83 1.77 -2.47 15.90
C ASP A 83 2.21 -2.71 14.45
N MET A 84 2.46 -3.97 14.09
CA MET A 84 2.90 -4.33 12.75
C MET A 84 1.73 -4.22 11.75
N PRO A 85 1.83 -3.39 10.70
CA PRO A 85 0.77 -3.26 9.72
C PRO A 85 0.80 -4.42 8.72
N ILE A 86 -0.36 -5.04 8.51
CA ILE A 86 -0.57 -6.11 7.53
C ILE A 86 -1.68 -5.68 6.58
N ARG A 87 -1.35 -5.61 5.29
CA ARG A 87 -2.31 -5.29 4.22
C ARG A 87 -2.66 -6.53 3.43
N VAL A 88 -3.95 -6.74 3.21
CA VAL A 88 -4.48 -7.82 2.39
C VAL A 88 -5.15 -7.24 1.16
N PHE A 89 -4.75 -7.72 -0.01
CA PHE A 89 -5.40 -7.40 -1.28
C PHE A 89 -6.08 -8.68 -1.80
N ALA A 90 -7.41 -8.66 -1.89
CA ALA A 90 -8.19 -9.76 -2.40
C ALA A 90 -8.77 -9.40 -3.77
N LEU A 91 -8.37 -10.15 -4.80
CA LEU A 91 -8.94 -10.04 -6.14
C LEU A 91 -10.08 -11.03 -6.30
N GLY A 92 -11.23 -10.56 -6.77
CA GLY A 92 -12.43 -11.38 -6.95
C GLY A 92 -13.44 -10.73 -7.90
N VAL A 93 -14.70 -11.12 -7.73
CA VAL A 93 -15.87 -10.52 -8.41
C VAL A 93 -16.78 -9.75 -7.45
N GLU A 94 -16.53 -9.88 -6.15
CA GLU A 94 -17.34 -9.40 -5.04
C GLU A 94 -16.41 -8.92 -3.92
N ARG A 95 -16.96 -8.25 -2.90
CA ARG A 95 -16.18 -7.74 -1.77
C ARG A 95 -15.69 -8.88 -0.87
N ALA A 96 -14.38 -8.93 -0.63
CA ALA A 96 -13.82 -9.82 0.37
C ALA A 96 -14.06 -9.28 1.79
N VAL A 97 -14.25 -10.18 2.74
CA VAL A 97 -14.47 -9.85 4.16
C VAL A 97 -13.77 -10.89 5.06
N PRO A 98 -13.30 -10.49 6.26
CA PRO A 98 -12.76 -11.44 7.23
C PRO A 98 -13.88 -12.33 7.80
N LEU A 99 -13.59 -13.61 8.02
CA LEU A 99 -14.52 -14.56 8.66
C LEU A 99 -14.26 -14.75 10.15
N VAL A 100 -12.99 -14.88 10.51
CA VAL A 100 -12.56 -15.18 11.88
C VAL A 100 -12.32 -13.90 12.67
N TYR A 101 -11.77 -12.89 12.01
CA TYR A 101 -11.49 -11.58 12.58
C TYR A 101 -12.70 -10.69 12.42
N LYS A 102 -12.82 -9.68 13.29
CA LYS A 102 -13.89 -8.69 13.19
C LYS A 102 -13.66 -7.77 11.99
N HIS A 103 -14.73 -7.20 11.46
CA HIS A 103 -14.66 -6.03 10.61
C HIS A 103 -14.78 -4.78 11.48
N VAL A 104 -13.83 -3.87 11.35
CA VAL A 104 -13.78 -2.63 12.13
C VAL A 104 -14.09 -1.47 11.20
N VAL A 105 -15.09 -0.67 11.58
CA VAL A 105 -15.40 0.58 10.91
C VAL A 105 -14.72 1.70 11.69
N LEU A 106 -13.75 2.36 11.07
CA LEU A 106 -12.98 3.44 11.69
C LEU A 106 -13.87 4.66 11.97
N ASN A 107 -13.69 5.27 13.15
CA ASN A 107 -14.24 6.58 13.45
C ASN A 107 -13.38 7.68 12.80
N GLU A 108 -13.80 8.21 11.65
CA GLU A 108 -13.04 9.23 10.93
C GLU A 108 -12.87 10.56 11.70
N THR A 109 -13.67 10.82 12.73
CA THR A 109 -13.58 12.07 13.50
C THR A 109 -12.43 12.07 14.51
N ILE A 110 -11.79 10.91 14.74
CA ILE A 110 -10.60 10.84 15.59
C ILE A 110 -9.35 11.34 14.85
N LEU A 111 -9.32 11.21 13.52
CA LEU A 111 -8.19 11.54 12.66
C LEU A 111 -7.91 13.05 12.65
N ASP A 112 -6.64 13.44 12.70
CA ASP A 112 -6.24 14.84 12.57
C ASP A 112 -6.28 15.33 11.12
N TRP A 113 -7.43 15.86 10.70
CA TRP A 113 -7.61 16.39 9.35
C TRP A 113 -6.86 17.70 9.08
N VAL A 114 -6.38 18.42 10.10
CA VAL A 114 -5.52 19.60 9.90
C VAL A 114 -4.17 19.15 9.33
N ASN A 115 -3.66 18.03 9.82
CA ASN A 115 -2.39 17.43 9.37
C ASN A 115 -2.59 16.32 8.33
N SER A 116 -3.67 16.39 7.55
CA SER A 116 -3.97 15.44 6.47
C SER A 116 -4.05 13.97 6.95
N ALA A 117 -4.57 13.76 8.16
CA ALA A 117 -4.72 12.45 8.80
C ALA A 117 -3.41 11.65 8.87
N SER A 118 -2.29 12.32 9.16
CA SER A 118 -0.97 11.67 9.30
C SER A 118 -0.92 10.60 10.41
N ASP A 119 -1.88 10.65 11.32
CA ASP A 119 -2.13 9.74 12.44
C ASP A 119 -2.97 8.51 12.06
N TYR A 120 -3.32 8.33 10.79
CA TYR A 120 -4.18 7.23 10.30
C TYR A 120 -3.82 5.85 10.85
N TYR A 121 -2.53 5.48 10.82
CA TYR A 121 -2.08 4.20 11.34
C TYR A 121 -2.31 4.05 12.84
N ALA A 122 -2.06 5.10 13.63
CA ALA A 122 -2.29 5.05 15.06
C ALA A 122 -3.78 4.93 15.38
N ALA A 123 -4.64 5.65 14.65
CA ALA A 123 -6.09 5.55 14.80
C ALA A 123 -6.63 4.18 14.40
N VAL A 124 -6.12 3.57 13.33
CA VAL A 124 -6.48 2.21 12.93
C VAL A 124 -6.02 1.17 13.96
N ALA A 125 -4.81 1.31 14.51
CA ALA A 125 -4.32 0.43 15.57
C ALA A 125 -5.26 0.48 16.77
N GLN A 126 -5.55 1.69 17.27
CA GLN A 126 -6.48 1.88 18.38
C GLN A 126 -7.89 1.32 18.08
N ALA A 127 -8.39 1.51 16.86
CA ALA A 127 -9.70 0.98 16.46
C ALA A 127 -9.72 -0.55 16.41
N ILE A 128 -8.60 -1.19 16.06
CA ILE A 128 -8.47 -2.64 16.03
C ILE A 128 -8.33 -3.20 17.46
N ASP A 129 -7.60 -2.51 18.35
CA ASP A 129 -7.48 -2.89 19.76
C ASP A 129 -8.84 -2.87 20.49
N GLU A 130 -9.79 -2.06 20.00
CA GLU A 130 -11.18 -2.04 20.49
C GLU A 130 -11.99 -3.26 20.04
N ALA A 131 -11.51 -4.03 19.06
CA ALA A 131 -12.06 -5.33 18.71
C ALA A 131 -11.60 -6.43 19.69
N GLU A 132 -12.37 -7.51 19.79
CA GLU A 132 -12.03 -8.64 20.65
C GLU A 132 -10.61 -9.17 20.34
N MET A 133 -9.73 -9.12 21.34
CA MET A 133 -8.34 -9.57 21.26
C MET A 133 -7.46 -8.84 20.22
N GLY A 134 -7.83 -7.63 19.77
CA GLY A 134 -7.09 -6.91 18.74
C GLY A 134 -7.19 -7.57 17.35
N GLN A 135 -8.20 -8.42 17.13
CA GLN A 135 -8.34 -9.20 15.89
C GLN A 135 -9.39 -8.58 14.98
N GLY A 136 -8.99 -7.52 14.26
CA GLY A 136 -9.87 -6.76 13.38
C GLY A 136 -9.23 -6.39 12.04
N PHE A 137 -10.05 -6.20 11.02
CA PHE A 137 -9.63 -5.58 9.76
C PHE A 137 -10.51 -4.38 9.43
N VAL A 138 -9.88 -3.29 9.02
CA VAL A 138 -10.54 -2.17 8.36
C VAL A 138 -10.53 -2.39 6.85
N THR A 139 -11.66 -2.19 6.18
CA THR A 139 -11.70 -2.15 4.71
C THR A 139 -11.33 -0.75 4.23
N GLU A 140 -10.19 -0.60 3.56
CA GLU A 140 -9.73 0.70 3.01
C GLU A 140 -10.27 0.98 1.61
N TYR A 141 -10.58 -0.09 0.86
CA TYR A 141 -11.17 0.01 -0.48
C TYR A 141 -11.86 -1.30 -0.84
N ALA A 142 -13.00 -1.21 -1.51
CA ALA A 142 -13.66 -2.34 -2.14
C ALA A 142 -14.37 -1.81 -3.38
N GLY A 143 -13.99 -2.27 -4.56
CA GLY A 143 -14.58 -1.78 -5.80
C GLY A 143 -13.87 -2.30 -7.03
N PRO A 144 -14.08 -1.66 -8.20
CA PRO A 144 -13.45 -2.04 -9.45
C PRO A 144 -11.92 -2.13 -9.35
N SER A 145 -11.32 -3.19 -9.89
CA SER A 145 -9.86 -3.40 -9.92
C SER A 145 -9.13 -2.42 -10.86
N SER A 146 -9.87 -1.66 -11.68
CA SER A 146 -9.35 -0.60 -12.54
C SER A 146 -8.71 0.58 -11.78
N VAL A 147 -8.88 0.64 -10.46
CA VAL A 147 -8.12 1.58 -9.61
C VAL A 147 -6.61 1.26 -9.58
N VAL A 148 -6.25 0.00 -9.82
CA VAL A 148 -4.85 -0.44 -9.88
C VAL A 148 -4.28 -0.07 -11.25
N SER A 149 -3.27 0.81 -11.27
CA SER A 149 -2.57 1.14 -12.50
C SER A 149 -1.88 -0.10 -13.08
N SER A 150 -2.16 -0.42 -14.33
CA SER A 150 -1.47 -1.47 -15.09
C SER A 150 -0.25 -0.93 -15.86
N GLY A 151 -0.02 0.39 -15.85
CA GLY A 151 1.14 1.00 -16.47
C GLY A 151 2.44 0.53 -15.83
N GLY A 152 3.40 0.10 -16.65
CA GLY A 152 4.70 -0.42 -16.18
C GLY A 152 4.66 -1.85 -15.62
N LEU A 153 3.49 -2.47 -15.47
CA LEU A 153 3.35 -3.84 -14.97
C LEU A 153 3.75 -4.88 -16.03
N TYR A 154 3.34 -4.64 -17.28
CA TYR A 154 3.62 -5.49 -18.42
C TYR A 154 3.42 -4.71 -19.73
N SER A 155 4.16 -5.09 -20.76
CA SER A 155 3.96 -4.63 -22.14
C SER A 155 3.97 -5.83 -23.06
N ASP A 156 3.08 -5.87 -24.05
CA ASP A 156 3.11 -6.92 -25.09
C ASP A 156 4.39 -6.86 -25.94
N ARG A 157 5.19 -5.78 -25.82
CA ARG A 157 6.53 -5.66 -26.44
C ARG A 157 7.62 -6.41 -25.65
N TRP A 158 7.36 -6.78 -24.40
CA TRP A 158 8.33 -7.51 -23.59
C TRP A 158 8.39 -8.96 -24.05
N GLU A 159 9.33 -9.24 -24.94
CA GLU A 159 9.59 -10.55 -25.49
C GLU A 159 11.08 -10.89 -25.37
N THR A 160 11.40 -12.18 -25.29
CA THR A 160 12.79 -12.64 -25.13
C THR A 160 13.48 -12.99 -26.44
N VAL A 161 12.73 -13.00 -27.56
CA VAL A 161 13.19 -13.52 -28.85
C VAL A 161 14.46 -12.84 -29.36
N ASP A 162 14.57 -11.52 -29.14
CA ASP A 162 15.71 -10.72 -29.61
C ASP A 162 16.98 -10.92 -28.76
N PHE A 163 16.87 -11.59 -27.61
CA PHE A 163 18.01 -11.86 -26.74
C PHE A 163 18.59 -13.26 -26.94
N VAL A 164 17.83 -14.22 -27.48
CA VAL A 164 18.30 -15.59 -27.68
C VAL A 164 19.36 -15.66 -28.78
N GLY A 165 20.59 -16.02 -28.42
CA GLY A 165 21.72 -16.06 -29.36
C GLY A 165 22.25 -14.69 -29.76
N ALA A 166 21.77 -13.62 -29.11
CA ALA A 166 22.32 -12.28 -29.28
C ALA A 166 23.75 -12.21 -28.73
N ILE A 167 24.53 -11.27 -29.25
CA ILE A 167 25.84 -10.89 -28.71
C ILE A 167 25.73 -9.48 -28.09
N PRO A 168 26.52 -9.15 -27.06
CA PRO A 168 26.45 -7.88 -26.35
C PRO A 168 26.46 -6.64 -27.25
N VAL A 169 27.31 -6.66 -28.28
CA VAL A 169 27.48 -5.61 -29.29
C VAL A 169 27.55 -6.27 -30.67
N ASN A 170 26.66 -5.85 -31.58
CA ASN A 170 26.62 -6.28 -32.98
C ASN A 170 26.65 -5.06 -33.91
N GLY A 171 27.86 -4.62 -34.29
CA GLY A 171 28.04 -3.37 -35.00
C GLY A 171 27.65 -2.18 -34.12
N SER A 172 26.64 -1.43 -34.52
CA SER A 172 26.10 -0.29 -33.74
C SER A 172 24.85 -0.63 -32.94
N TYR A 173 24.47 -1.92 -32.85
CA TYR A 173 23.30 -2.36 -32.10
C TYR A 173 23.73 -3.21 -30.90
N THR A 174 23.21 -2.90 -29.73
CA THR A 174 23.61 -3.48 -28.44
C THR A 174 22.42 -4.13 -27.74
N ILE A 175 22.70 -4.87 -26.66
CA ILE A 175 21.64 -5.42 -25.78
C ILE A 175 20.84 -4.28 -25.12
N VAL A 176 21.47 -3.14 -24.83
CA VAL A 176 20.78 -1.96 -24.29
C VAL A 176 19.83 -1.36 -25.32
N ASP A 177 20.18 -1.33 -26.61
CA ASP A 177 19.26 -0.90 -27.67
C ASP A 177 18.04 -1.82 -27.75
N ALA A 178 18.24 -3.14 -27.64
CA ALA A 178 17.15 -4.11 -27.61
C ALA A 178 16.22 -3.88 -26.41
N LEU A 179 16.77 -3.71 -25.20
CA LEU A 179 15.98 -3.42 -23.99
C LEU A 179 15.26 -2.07 -24.07
N THR A 180 15.89 -1.06 -24.68
CA THR A 180 15.29 0.26 -24.92
C THR A 180 14.14 0.16 -25.92
N SER A 181 14.29 -0.66 -26.96
CA SER A 181 13.25 -0.88 -27.97
C SER A 181 11.96 -1.51 -27.41
N ILE A 182 12.07 -2.24 -26.29
CA ILE A 182 10.92 -2.84 -25.59
C ILE A 182 10.49 -2.03 -24.35
N GLY A 183 11.15 -0.89 -24.09
CA GLY A 183 10.80 0.06 -23.04
C GLY A 183 11.17 -0.40 -21.63
N LEU A 184 12.09 -1.36 -21.47
CA LEU A 184 12.55 -1.81 -20.16
C LEU A 184 13.62 -0.90 -19.55
N MET A 185 14.31 -0.11 -20.37
CA MET A 185 15.22 0.93 -19.95
C MET A 185 15.27 2.05 -20.99
N GLU A 186 15.85 3.18 -20.61
CA GLU A 186 16.16 4.29 -21.51
C GLU A 186 17.53 4.83 -21.12
N CYS A 187 18.43 5.03 -22.08
CA CYS A 187 19.69 5.73 -21.84
C CYS A 187 19.68 7.04 -22.62
N PHE A 188 20.07 8.13 -21.96
CA PHE A 188 20.11 9.45 -22.57
C PHE A 188 21.55 9.94 -22.66
N SER A 189 21.97 10.26 -23.88
CA SER A 189 23.22 10.96 -24.17
C SER A 189 22.91 12.41 -24.59
N GLY A 190 23.00 13.39 -23.68
CA GLY A 190 22.67 14.78 -24.02
C GLY A 190 22.87 15.87 -22.95
N PHE A 191 23.29 17.06 -23.43
CA PHE A 191 23.77 18.28 -22.75
C PHE A 191 23.32 18.56 -21.30
N GLU A 192 24.33 18.81 -20.45
CA GLU A 192 24.27 19.38 -19.09
C GLU A 192 23.32 18.67 -18.11
N GLY A 193 23.80 17.56 -17.55
CA GLY A 193 23.31 17.02 -16.26
C GLY A 193 22.22 15.96 -16.33
N ALA A 194 21.85 15.49 -17.53
CA ALA A 194 20.90 14.39 -17.76
C ALA A 194 21.57 13.19 -18.45
N GLU A 195 22.84 12.92 -18.12
CA GLU A 195 23.60 11.76 -18.58
C GLU A 195 23.25 10.56 -17.70
N GLY A 196 22.91 9.43 -18.32
CA GLY A 196 22.73 8.15 -17.63
C GLY A 196 21.56 7.31 -18.13
N CYS A 197 21.43 6.12 -17.55
CA CYS A 197 20.39 5.17 -17.88
C CYS A 197 19.31 5.16 -16.78
N SER A 198 18.05 5.12 -17.20
CA SER A 198 16.89 4.86 -16.37
C SER A 198 16.40 3.44 -16.62
N TYR A 199 16.12 2.71 -15.54
CA TYR A 199 15.64 1.33 -15.59
C TYR A 199 14.15 1.33 -15.24
N ASN A 200 13.31 1.07 -16.23
CA ASN A 200 11.85 1.12 -16.08
C ASN A 200 11.30 -0.08 -15.29
N HIS A 201 12.15 -1.06 -14.97
CA HIS A 201 11.83 -2.18 -14.09
C HIS A 201 12.94 -2.39 -13.05
N PRO A 202 12.63 -2.49 -11.74
CA PRO A 202 13.63 -2.55 -10.67
C PRO A 202 14.55 -3.76 -10.75
N LEU A 203 14.07 -4.88 -11.30
CA LEU A 203 14.86 -6.11 -11.44
C LEU A 203 15.78 -6.14 -12.67
N LEU A 204 15.74 -5.14 -13.55
CA LEU A 204 16.54 -5.17 -14.77
C LEU A 204 18.04 -5.01 -14.49
N LEU A 205 18.41 -4.03 -13.66
CA LEU A 205 19.81 -3.73 -13.38
C LEU A 205 20.55 -4.91 -12.71
N PRO A 206 19.98 -5.63 -11.72
CA PRO A 206 20.58 -6.86 -11.20
C PRO A 206 20.81 -7.95 -12.27
N ILE A 207 19.91 -8.09 -13.25
CA ILE A 207 20.09 -9.03 -14.36
C ILE A 207 21.26 -8.56 -15.25
N LEU A 208 21.30 -7.27 -15.61
CA LEU A 208 22.39 -6.69 -16.39
C LEU A 208 23.75 -6.87 -15.71
N ARG A 209 23.86 -6.58 -14.41
CA ARG A 209 25.09 -6.79 -13.62
C ARG A 209 25.59 -8.25 -13.65
N THR A 210 24.67 -9.21 -13.75
CA THR A 210 24.99 -10.64 -13.76
C THR A 210 25.63 -11.06 -15.09
N TYR A 211 25.07 -10.60 -16.21
CA TYR A 211 25.45 -11.08 -17.56
C TYR A 211 26.32 -10.09 -18.35
N LEU A 212 26.29 -8.81 -17.97
CA LEU A 212 26.98 -7.68 -18.60
C LEU A 212 27.56 -6.74 -17.52
N PRO A 213 28.44 -7.23 -16.62
CA PRO A 213 29.03 -6.37 -15.61
C PRO A 213 29.83 -5.23 -16.25
N ALA A 214 29.71 -4.02 -15.70
CA ALA A 214 30.49 -2.88 -16.15
C ALA A 214 32.00 -3.15 -15.96
N PRO A 215 32.86 -2.74 -16.92
CA PRO A 215 34.31 -2.93 -16.79
C PRO A 215 34.88 -2.24 -15.55
N ALA A 216 35.93 -2.81 -14.97
CA ALA A 216 36.57 -2.25 -13.78
C ALA A 216 37.01 -0.79 -14.00
N GLY A 217 36.52 0.11 -13.13
CA GLY A 217 36.83 1.54 -13.20
C GLY A 217 35.93 2.35 -14.13
N VAL A 218 34.94 1.72 -14.77
CA VAL A 218 33.90 2.38 -15.57
C VAL A 218 32.61 2.46 -14.74
N GLN A 219 31.95 3.62 -14.73
CA GLN A 219 30.63 3.75 -14.10
C GLN A 219 29.58 2.98 -14.91
N GLU A 220 28.64 2.33 -14.24
CA GLU A 220 27.66 1.44 -14.89
C GLU A 220 26.82 2.15 -15.95
N ASP A 221 26.29 3.32 -15.62
CA ASP A 221 25.47 4.07 -16.57
C ASP A 221 26.29 4.53 -17.79
N THR A 222 27.56 4.92 -17.60
CA THR A 222 28.47 5.24 -18.71
C THR A 222 28.74 4.02 -19.60
N PHE A 223 28.84 2.83 -19.01
CA PHE A 223 29.03 1.60 -19.76
C PHE A 223 27.78 1.23 -20.57
N TYR A 224 26.60 1.25 -19.95
CA TYR A 224 25.35 0.89 -20.64
C TYR A 224 24.91 1.95 -21.66
N GLU A 225 25.23 3.23 -21.45
CA GLU A 225 24.95 4.31 -22.40
C GLU A 225 25.71 4.14 -23.73
N CYS A 226 26.92 3.56 -23.71
CA CYS A 226 27.70 3.31 -24.93
C CYS A 226 28.48 1.98 -24.83
N MET A 227 27.79 0.84 -24.84
CA MET A 227 28.45 -0.47 -24.71
C MET A 227 29.50 -0.70 -25.82
N GLU A 228 29.25 -0.20 -27.03
CA GLU A 228 30.17 -0.26 -28.17
C GLU A 228 31.44 0.56 -27.95
N CYS A 229 31.41 1.63 -27.15
CA CYS A 229 32.61 2.37 -26.74
C CYS A 229 33.57 1.50 -25.91
N PHE A 230 33.03 0.48 -25.24
CA PHE A 230 33.75 -0.43 -24.36
C PHE A 230 33.84 -1.85 -24.92
N GLU A 231 33.57 -2.08 -26.22
CA GLU A 231 33.47 -3.41 -26.83
C GLU A 231 34.66 -4.32 -26.49
N ALA A 232 35.89 -3.78 -26.52
CA ALA A 232 37.11 -4.51 -26.22
C ALA A 232 37.30 -4.87 -24.73
N MET A 233 36.52 -4.27 -23.83
CA MET A 233 36.56 -4.46 -22.38
C MET A 233 35.36 -5.27 -21.85
N ILE A 234 34.40 -5.64 -22.71
CA ILE A 234 33.25 -6.46 -22.33
C ILE A 234 33.73 -7.87 -21.95
N ASP A 235 33.25 -8.36 -20.80
CA ASP A 235 33.43 -9.76 -20.41
C ASP A 235 32.44 -10.67 -21.15
N TYR A 236 32.81 -11.06 -22.37
CA TYR A 236 32.04 -12.04 -23.15
C TYR A 236 31.96 -13.43 -22.49
N GLY A 237 32.79 -13.72 -21.49
CA GLY A 237 32.71 -14.95 -20.71
C GLY A 237 31.56 -14.96 -19.71
N ALA A 238 31.13 -13.78 -19.24
CA ALA A 238 29.95 -13.61 -18.41
C ALA A 238 28.64 -13.63 -19.22
N TRP A 239 28.69 -13.30 -20.51
CA TRP A 239 27.50 -13.25 -21.37
C TRP A 239 27.00 -14.65 -21.75
N ASP A 240 25.85 -15.03 -21.19
CA ASP A 240 25.08 -16.20 -21.57
C ASP A 240 23.70 -15.75 -22.07
N SER A 241 23.57 -15.55 -23.38
CA SER A 241 22.34 -15.05 -24.01
C SER A 241 21.09 -15.87 -23.66
N ALA A 242 21.23 -17.20 -23.50
CA ALA A 242 20.12 -18.07 -23.19
C ALA A 242 19.67 -17.90 -21.74
N LYS A 243 20.63 -17.78 -20.80
CA LYS A 243 20.30 -17.51 -19.39
C LYS A 243 19.83 -16.09 -19.15
N PHE A 244 20.39 -15.09 -19.83
CA PHE A 244 19.90 -13.72 -19.78
C PHE A 244 18.42 -13.66 -20.21
N ALA A 245 18.08 -14.28 -21.34
CA ALA A 245 16.71 -14.36 -21.82
C ALA A 245 15.79 -15.11 -20.83
N ALA A 246 16.26 -16.22 -20.25
CA ALA A 246 15.51 -16.97 -19.25
C ALA A 246 15.24 -16.15 -17.98
N ASP A 247 16.26 -15.48 -17.43
CA ASP A 247 16.13 -14.65 -16.24
C ASP A 247 15.23 -13.43 -16.49
N LEU A 248 15.31 -12.84 -17.69
CA LEU A 248 14.42 -11.77 -18.10
C LEU A 248 12.95 -12.23 -18.11
N ASP A 249 12.68 -13.41 -18.67
CA ASP A 249 11.34 -14.00 -18.66
C ASP A 249 10.86 -14.30 -17.24
N GLU A 250 11.64 -15.06 -16.49
CA GLU A 250 11.29 -15.56 -15.15
C GLU A 250 11.09 -14.43 -14.14
N ARG A 251 11.93 -13.39 -14.18
CA ARG A 251 11.95 -12.34 -13.15
C ARG A 251 11.12 -11.11 -13.51
N ILE A 252 10.89 -10.84 -14.80
CA ILE A 252 10.23 -9.61 -15.26
C ILE A 252 8.97 -9.91 -16.07
N ILE A 253 9.12 -10.63 -17.19
CA ILE A 253 8.05 -10.74 -18.20
C ILE A 253 6.91 -11.64 -17.73
N ALA A 254 7.22 -12.86 -17.30
CA ALA A 254 6.21 -13.83 -16.86
C ALA A 254 5.45 -13.36 -15.60
N PRO A 255 6.09 -12.81 -14.56
CA PRO A 255 5.38 -12.22 -13.42
C PRO A 255 4.49 -11.03 -13.82
N GLY A 256 4.98 -10.13 -14.67
CA GLY A 256 4.21 -8.98 -15.17
C GLY A 256 2.97 -9.43 -15.95
N LYS A 257 3.13 -10.41 -16.84
CA LYS A 257 2.03 -11.02 -17.59
C LYS A 257 1.01 -11.68 -16.65
N HIS A 258 1.48 -12.43 -15.66
CA HIS A 258 0.61 -13.06 -14.67
C HIS A 258 -0.20 -12.02 -13.88
N ALA A 259 0.43 -10.93 -13.45
CA ALA A 259 -0.23 -9.85 -12.73
C ALA A 259 -1.30 -9.16 -13.60
N ARG A 260 -1.01 -8.89 -14.88
CA ARG A 260 -2.02 -8.39 -15.83
C ARG A 260 -3.18 -9.37 -16.01
N ASP A 261 -2.89 -10.66 -16.14
CA ASP A 261 -3.91 -11.69 -16.31
C ASP A 261 -4.81 -11.79 -15.06
N LEU A 262 -4.25 -11.62 -13.85
CA LEU A 262 -5.03 -11.55 -12.61
C LEU A 262 -5.98 -10.35 -12.59
N LEU A 263 -5.48 -9.15 -12.90
CA LEU A 263 -6.31 -7.93 -12.94
C LEU A 263 -7.38 -7.97 -14.04
N THR A 264 -7.08 -8.63 -15.16
CA THR A 264 -8.03 -8.84 -16.26
C THR A 264 -9.11 -9.87 -15.88
N ARG A 265 -8.72 -10.93 -15.17
CA ARG A 265 -9.63 -12.00 -14.74
C ARG A 265 -10.58 -11.56 -13.63
N TRP A 266 -10.09 -10.73 -12.70
CA TRP A 266 -10.80 -10.34 -11.50
C TRP A 266 -11.12 -8.84 -11.53
N PRO A 267 -12.38 -8.47 -11.84
CA PRO A 267 -12.78 -7.08 -12.03
C PRO A 267 -12.96 -6.31 -10.71
N TYR A 268 -12.82 -6.98 -9.56
CA TYR A 268 -13.05 -6.40 -8.25
C TYR A 268 -11.83 -6.62 -7.34
N VAL A 269 -11.47 -5.60 -6.56
CA VAL A 269 -10.41 -5.70 -5.54
C VAL A 269 -10.90 -5.15 -4.20
N THR A 270 -10.62 -5.89 -3.13
CA THR A 270 -10.76 -5.41 -1.76
C THR A 270 -9.39 -5.24 -1.14
N ARG A 271 -9.12 -4.06 -0.57
CA ARG A 271 -7.96 -3.77 0.26
C ARG A 271 -8.39 -3.68 1.72
N MET A 272 -7.78 -4.50 2.57
CA MET A 272 -7.99 -4.51 4.00
C MET A 272 -6.68 -4.23 4.74
N LEU A 273 -6.77 -3.58 5.89
CA LEU A 273 -5.65 -3.30 6.78
C LEU A 273 -5.96 -3.84 8.18
N THR A 274 -5.01 -4.56 8.75
CA THR A 274 -4.91 -4.77 10.20
C THR A 274 -3.60 -4.20 10.70
N ILE A 275 -3.57 -3.75 11.94
CA ILE A 275 -2.34 -3.42 12.67
C ILE A 275 -2.40 -4.28 13.92
N MET A 276 -1.34 -5.04 14.17
CA MET A 276 -1.39 -6.09 15.18
C MET A 276 -0.02 -6.29 15.82
N SER A 277 -0.05 -6.53 17.12
CA SER A 277 1.12 -6.87 17.92
C SER A 277 1.28 -8.39 18.07
N PRO A 278 2.50 -8.90 18.35
CA PRO A 278 2.77 -10.34 18.37
C PRO A 278 1.84 -11.15 19.29
N HIS A 279 1.41 -10.57 20.41
CA HIS A 279 0.55 -11.22 21.39
C HIS A 279 -0.90 -11.42 20.92
N GLU A 280 -1.33 -10.70 19.88
CA GLU A 280 -2.67 -10.76 19.29
C GLU A 280 -2.74 -11.75 18.11
N MET A 281 -1.57 -12.12 17.54
CA MET A 281 -1.39 -13.09 16.44
C MET A 281 -1.60 -14.54 16.92
N THR A 282 -2.77 -14.82 17.49
CA THR A 282 -3.13 -16.12 18.06
C THR A 282 -3.98 -16.97 17.12
N ARG A 283 -4.48 -16.39 16.02
CA ARG A 283 -5.27 -17.06 14.99
C ARG A 283 -4.82 -16.60 13.61
N ASP A 284 -5.08 -17.42 12.60
CA ASP A 284 -4.86 -17.03 11.21
C ASP A 284 -6.17 -16.49 10.64
N PRO A 285 -6.20 -15.28 10.07
CA PRO A 285 -7.41 -14.75 9.46
C PRO A 285 -7.73 -15.48 8.16
N GLU A 286 -8.98 -15.93 8.07
CA GLU A 286 -9.59 -16.44 6.86
C GLU A 286 -10.53 -15.40 6.25
N PHE A 287 -10.70 -15.47 4.93
CA PHE A 287 -11.53 -14.54 4.17
C PHE A 287 -12.58 -15.28 3.34
N THR A 288 -13.70 -14.61 3.10
CA THR A 288 -14.73 -15.01 2.14
C THR A 288 -15.14 -13.81 1.30
N TYR A 289 -15.98 -14.03 0.29
CA TYR A 289 -16.67 -12.98 -0.44
C TYR A 289 -18.09 -12.79 0.08
N ASN A 290 -18.58 -11.55 0.02
CA ASN A 290 -19.98 -11.20 0.30
C ASN A 290 -20.49 -10.23 -0.80
N PRO A 291 -21.42 -10.66 -1.67
CA PRO A 291 -21.97 -9.84 -2.75
C PRO A 291 -22.95 -8.76 -2.32
N ASP A 292 -23.50 -8.83 -1.10
CA ASP A 292 -24.60 -7.96 -0.65
C ASP A 292 -24.09 -6.65 -0.03
N LEU A 293 -22.77 -6.45 0.04
CA LEU A 293 -22.13 -5.28 0.62
C LEU A 293 -21.81 -4.23 -0.44
N ASP A 294 -22.00 -2.97 -0.06
CA ASP A 294 -21.62 -1.83 -0.89
C ASP A 294 -20.09 -1.71 -1.07
N ASP A 295 -19.71 -1.04 -2.16
CA ASP A 295 -18.36 -0.58 -2.44
C ASP A 295 -17.84 0.35 -1.32
N VAL A 296 -16.53 0.34 -1.12
CA VAL A 296 -15.82 1.24 -0.20
C VAL A 296 -14.86 2.11 -1.01
N VAL A 297 -15.06 3.42 -0.93
CA VAL A 297 -14.22 4.41 -1.61
C VAL A 297 -12.87 4.54 -0.90
N ALA A 298 -11.79 4.71 -1.67
CA ALA A 298 -10.44 4.89 -1.11
C ALA A 298 -10.15 6.32 -0.65
N SER A 299 -10.95 7.29 -1.10
CA SER A 299 -10.73 8.72 -0.82
C SER A 299 -11.76 9.20 0.18
N HIS A 300 -11.27 9.63 1.32
CA HIS A 300 -12.04 10.25 2.39
C HIS A 300 -11.71 11.74 2.44
N SER A 301 -12.68 12.56 2.83
CA SER A 301 -12.50 14.01 2.90
C SER A 301 -13.42 14.63 3.93
N ALA A 302 -12.89 15.60 4.66
CA ALA A 302 -13.67 16.51 5.50
C ALA A 302 -13.51 17.96 5.00
N THR A 303 -14.55 18.77 5.16
CA THR A 303 -14.55 20.17 4.72
C THR A 303 -14.23 21.09 5.88
N GLN A 304 -13.12 21.83 5.80
CA GLN A 304 -12.82 22.88 6.77
C GLN A 304 -13.63 24.15 6.48
N MET A 305 -14.31 24.67 7.49
CA MET A 305 -14.97 25.98 7.46
C MET A 305 -14.25 26.95 8.41
N ILE A 306 -13.90 28.10 7.86
CA ILE A 306 -13.18 29.17 8.57
C ILE A 306 -14.15 30.34 8.74
N PRO A 307 -14.68 30.57 9.95
CA PRO A 307 -15.54 31.71 10.20
C PRO A 307 -14.75 33.03 10.28
N CYS A 308 -15.45 34.16 10.34
CA CYS A 308 -14.79 35.46 10.52
C CYS A 308 -14.30 35.68 11.97
N GLU A 309 -14.91 35.00 12.94
CA GLU A 309 -14.54 35.01 14.36
C GLU A 309 -14.78 33.62 14.98
N GLY A 310 -14.09 33.29 16.07
CA GLY A 310 -14.18 31.99 16.73
C GLY A 310 -13.33 30.90 16.08
N SER A 311 -13.54 29.65 16.51
CA SER A 311 -12.81 28.47 16.05
C SER A 311 -13.18 28.07 14.64
N ASN A 312 -12.24 27.48 13.91
CA ASN A 312 -12.55 26.76 12.66
C ASN A 312 -13.31 25.47 12.98
N LYS A 313 -14.05 24.94 12.01
CA LYS A 313 -14.68 23.61 12.11
C LYS A 313 -14.37 22.72 10.94
N PHE A 314 -14.42 21.42 11.14
CA PHE A 314 -14.49 20.42 10.09
C PHE A 314 -15.91 19.85 10.02
N VAL A 315 -16.40 19.64 8.80
CA VAL A 315 -17.66 18.95 8.53
C VAL A 315 -17.37 17.68 7.74
N PHE A 316 -17.82 16.56 8.28
CA PHE A 316 -17.57 15.22 7.75
C PHE A 316 -18.66 14.79 6.78
N ALA A 317 -18.42 13.70 6.03
CA ALA A 317 -19.34 13.21 5.00
C ALA A 317 -20.72 12.82 5.55
N ASP A 318 -20.78 12.39 6.81
CA ASP A 318 -22.02 12.02 7.51
C ASP A 318 -22.72 13.22 8.20
N GLY A 319 -22.17 14.42 8.08
CA GLY A 319 -22.71 15.65 8.64
C GLY A 319 -22.29 15.94 10.08
N ARG A 320 -21.46 15.11 10.72
CA ARG A 320 -20.83 15.50 11.99
C ARG A 320 -20.01 16.78 11.81
N GLU A 321 -19.92 17.57 12.87
CA GLU A 321 -19.13 18.80 12.89
C GLU A 321 -18.22 18.79 14.13
N LEU A 322 -16.92 19.03 13.93
CA LEU A 322 -15.94 19.13 15.01
C LEU A 322 -15.23 20.48 14.95
N LEU A 323 -15.22 21.20 16.07
CA LEU A 323 -14.51 22.46 16.22
C LEU A 323 -13.05 22.20 16.54
N LEU A 324 -12.17 22.97 15.88
CA LEU A 324 -10.77 23.05 16.27
C LEU A 324 -10.62 23.88 17.54
N ASP A 325 -9.50 23.68 18.22
CA ASP A 325 -9.14 24.58 19.31
C ASP A 325 -8.86 26.01 18.80
N PRO A 326 -8.74 27.02 19.69
CA PRO A 326 -8.50 28.41 19.27
C PRO A 326 -7.15 28.63 18.57
N SER A 327 -6.22 27.67 18.65
CA SER A 327 -4.93 27.71 17.93
C SER A 327 -5.04 27.17 16.50
N GLY A 328 -6.17 26.58 16.14
CA GLY A 328 -6.38 25.90 14.86
C GLY A 328 -5.85 24.46 14.85
N SER A 329 -5.60 23.87 16.02
CA SER A 329 -5.16 22.49 16.17
C SER A 329 -6.34 21.53 16.35
N TRP A 330 -6.13 20.26 16.02
CA TRP A 330 -7.11 19.22 16.33
C TRP A 330 -7.36 19.15 17.84
N PRO A 331 -8.62 19.11 18.31
CA PRO A 331 -8.91 19.18 19.73
C PRO A 331 -8.54 17.88 20.45
N ASP A 332 -8.25 17.97 21.75
CA ASP A 332 -8.17 16.77 22.61
C ASP A 332 -9.56 16.16 22.78
N LEU A 333 -9.71 14.91 22.36
CA LEU A 333 -10.98 14.20 22.28
C LEU A 333 -11.20 13.23 23.46
N GLY A 334 -10.25 13.16 24.40
CA GLY A 334 -10.32 12.26 25.55
C GLY A 334 -10.39 10.79 25.13
N ASP A 335 -11.19 10.00 25.86
CA ASP A 335 -11.39 8.57 25.61
C ASP A 335 -12.41 8.30 24.49
N MET A 336 -12.43 9.13 23.44
CA MET A 336 -13.32 8.88 22.30
C MET A 336 -12.93 7.56 21.62
N PRO A 337 -13.90 6.66 21.35
CA PRO A 337 -13.62 5.43 20.62
C PRO A 337 -13.06 5.68 19.21
N ALA A 338 -12.04 4.91 18.84
CA ALA A 338 -11.45 4.90 17.52
C ALA A 338 -12.21 4.01 16.54
N ALA A 339 -12.90 2.96 17.01
CA ALA A 339 -13.85 2.21 16.21
C ALA A 339 -15.24 2.86 16.32
N GLU A 340 -15.87 3.17 15.19
CA GLU A 340 -17.28 3.54 15.16
C GLU A 340 -18.16 2.30 15.35
N ARG A 341 -17.81 1.19 14.70
CA ARG A 341 -18.47 -0.11 14.88
C ARG A 341 -17.48 -1.26 14.80
N VAL A 342 -17.78 -2.32 15.56
CA VAL A 342 -17.15 -3.63 15.43
C VAL A 342 -18.22 -4.62 14.98
N GLU A 343 -17.96 -5.30 13.87
CA GLU A 343 -18.93 -6.08 13.13
C GLU A 343 -18.42 -7.50 12.87
N VAL A 344 -19.34 -8.47 12.84
CA VAL A 344 -19.09 -9.80 12.30
C VAL A 344 -19.63 -9.86 10.88
N MET A 345 -18.76 -10.30 9.98
CA MET A 345 -19.10 -10.48 8.57
C MET A 345 -19.54 -11.91 8.30
N THR A 346 -20.40 -12.04 7.30
CA THR A 346 -20.88 -13.34 6.81
C THR A 346 -20.75 -13.39 5.29
N PRO A 347 -20.82 -14.57 4.64
CA PRO A 347 -20.74 -14.67 3.18
C PRO A 347 -21.91 -14.04 2.40
N ALA A 348 -22.97 -13.60 3.09
CA ALA A 348 -24.13 -12.96 2.48
C ALA A 348 -24.92 -12.15 3.52
N GLY A 349 -25.57 -11.09 3.08
CA GLY A 349 -26.36 -10.19 3.91
C GLY A 349 -25.53 -9.09 4.59
N ALA A 350 -26.22 -8.29 5.38
CA ALA A 350 -25.65 -7.14 6.07
C ALA A 350 -24.70 -7.55 7.22
N PRO A 351 -23.71 -6.70 7.57
CA PRO A 351 -22.85 -6.93 8.72
C PRO A 351 -23.65 -7.04 10.03
N GLN A 352 -23.20 -7.92 10.93
CA GLN A 352 -23.78 -8.05 12.27
C GLN A 352 -23.00 -7.15 13.23
N VAL A 353 -23.61 -6.05 13.67
CA VAL A 353 -22.98 -5.10 14.61
C VAL A 353 -22.94 -5.72 16.01
N GLU A 354 -21.74 -5.89 16.56
CA GLU A 354 -21.54 -6.34 17.95
C GLU A 354 -21.30 -5.16 18.90
N VAL A 355 -20.55 -4.15 18.43
CA VAL A 355 -20.30 -2.89 19.15
C VAL A 355 -20.68 -1.73 18.26
N ASP A 356 -21.45 -0.79 18.80
CA ASP A 356 -21.83 0.47 18.15
C ASP A 356 -21.46 1.64 19.08
N ASN A 357 -20.40 2.36 18.71
CA ASN A 357 -19.86 3.47 19.49
C ASN A 357 -20.43 4.82 19.06
N LYS A 358 -21.41 4.85 18.15
CA LYS A 358 -21.90 6.09 17.55
C LYS A 358 -22.35 7.12 18.60
N GLU A 359 -23.12 6.70 19.60
CA GLU A 359 -23.61 7.62 20.64
C GLU A 359 -22.48 8.19 21.48
N ALA A 360 -21.51 7.35 21.87
CA ALA A 360 -20.33 7.77 22.66
C ALA A 360 -19.44 8.76 21.88
N ILE A 361 -19.25 8.52 20.58
CA ILE A 361 -18.52 9.41 19.67
C ILE A 361 -19.26 10.74 19.53
N ASP A 362 -20.57 10.71 19.28
CA ASP A 362 -21.39 11.90 19.15
C ASP A 362 -21.41 12.73 20.46
N ASP A 363 -21.37 12.07 21.62
CA ASP A 363 -21.21 12.73 22.93
C ASP A 363 -19.83 13.36 23.13
N ALA A 364 -18.75 12.66 22.75
CA ALA A 364 -17.38 13.19 22.83
C ALA A 364 -17.21 14.43 21.95
N ILE A 365 -17.74 14.41 20.73
CA ILE A 365 -17.77 15.57 19.82
C ILE A 365 -18.55 16.72 20.45
N ARG A 366 -19.75 16.47 20.98
CA ARG A 366 -20.56 17.50 21.67
C ARG A 366 -19.82 18.09 22.87
N ALA A 367 -19.14 17.26 23.65
CA ALA A 367 -18.37 17.69 24.81
C ALA A 367 -17.17 18.55 24.40
N SER A 368 -16.44 18.14 23.36
CA SER A 368 -15.31 18.91 22.81
C SER A 368 -15.77 20.25 22.26
N ASN A 369 -16.81 20.27 21.41
CA ASN A 369 -17.33 21.49 20.79
C ASN A 369 -17.81 22.53 21.80
N LYS A 370 -18.36 22.11 22.95
CA LYS A 370 -18.77 23.04 24.03
C LYS A 370 -17.62 23.85 24.64
N ARG A 371 -16.37 23.46 24.42
CA ARG A 371 -15.19 24.17 24.92
C ARG A 371 -14.81 25.37 24.05
N PHE A 372 -15.35 25.47 22.83
CA PHE A 372 -14.91 26.42 21.83
C PHE A 372 -16.09 27.21 21.24
N ASP A 373 -15.85 28.49 20.98
CA ASP A 373 -16.84 29.36 20.36
C ASP A 373 -16.76 29.27 18.83
N TYR A 374 -17.90 29.28 18.16
CA TYR A 374 -18.00 29.31 16.70
C TYR A 374 -18.93 30.43 16.26
N ASP A 375 -18.44 31.35 15.42
CA ASP A 375 -19.32 32.34 14.77
C ASP A 375 -20.03 31.70 13.59
N ASN A 376 -21.34 31.49 13.73
CA ASN A 376 -22.19 30.97 12.67
C ASN A 376 -22.57 32.03 11.61
N GLY A 377 -22.05 33.26 11.73
CA GLY A 377 -22.31 34.35 10.80
C GLY A 377 -23.69 35.00 10.96
N GLU A 378 -24.46 34.64 11.99
CA GLU A 378 -25.75 35.26 12.28
C GLU A 378 -25.62 36.63 13.00
N GLY A 379 -24.39 37.10 13.29
CA GLY A 379 -24.14 38.35 14.01
C GLY A 379 -23.03 39.27 13.47
N VAL A 380 -22.14 38.81 12.58
CA VAL A 380 -20.93 39.56 12.17
C VAL A 380 -20.96 39.91 10.68
N ASN A 381 -20.97 41.21 10.37
CA ASN A 381 -20.66 41.69 9.02
C ASN A 381 -19.13 41.70 8.86
N CYS A 382 -18.58 40.77 8.08
CA CYS A 382 -17.14 40.75 7.79
C CYS A 382 -16.78 42.02 6.98
N ALA A 383 -16.28 43.05 7.67
CA ALA A 383 -15.81 44.27 7.04
C ALA A 383 -14.38 44.04 6.54
N VAL A 384 -14.22 43.89 5.23
CA VAL A 384 -12.90 43.94 4.60
C VAL A 384 -12.33 45.34 4.80
N ARG A 385 -11.46 45.50 5.80
CA ARG A 385 -10.72 46.74 6.00
C ARG A 385 -9.67 46.82 4.90
N SER A 386 -9.94 47.57 3.82
CA SER A 386 -8.91 47.84 2.82
C SER A 386 -7.76 48.56 3.51
N LEU A 387 -6.65 47.87 3.75
CA LEU A 387 -5.39 48.52 4.09
C LEU A 387 -5.00 49.35 2.86
N ARG A 388 -5.26 50.66 2.91
CA ARG A 388 -4.59 51.59 2.00
C ARG A 388 -3.11 51.54 2.34
N SER A 389 -2.36 50.68 1.65
CA SER A 389 -0.91 50.71 1.65
C SER A 389 -0.48 52.07 1.10
N SER A 390 0.05 52.93 1.96
CA SER A 390 0.87 54.05 1.51
C SER A 390 2.14 53.46 0.89
N LEU A 391 2.27 53.60 -0.43
CA LEU A 391 3.45 53.42 -1.27
C LEU A 391 4.75 52.92 -0.60
N MET A 392 5.13 51.68 -0.89
CA MET A 392 6.34 51.29 -1.65
C MET A 392 6.69 49.83 -1.33
N GLY A 393 6.76 48.97 -2.35
CA GLY A 393 7.27 47.61 -2.22
C GLY A 393 6.40 46.58 -2.94
N THR A 394 6.69 46.35 -4.20
CA THR A 394 6.13 45.29 -5.06
C THR A 394 6.37 43.90 -4.49
N LEU A 395 5.31 43.10 -4.32
CA LEU A 395 5.33 41.66 -4.58
C LEU A 395 3.88 41.13 -4.68
N SER A 396 3.56 40.67 -5.89
CA SER A 396 2.25 40.17 -6.29
C SER A 396 2.07 38.73 -5.79
N LEU A 397 1.09 38.49 -4.91
CA LEU A 397 0.51 37.16 -4.74
C LEU A 397 -0.99 37.26 -5.11
N ALA A 398 -1.36 36.64 -6.22
CA ALA A 398 -2.73 36.54 -6.66
C ALA A 398 -3.39 35.31 -6.01
N PHE A 399 -4.21 35.52 -4.99
CA PHE A 399 -5.19 34.53 -4.53
C PHE A 399 -6.51 34.77 -5.26
N VAL A 400 -6.97 33.80 -6.05
CA VAL A 400 -8.28 33.82 -6.69
C VAL A 400 -9.30 33.26 -5.69
N PHE A 401 -10.09 34.14 -5.07
CA PHE A 401 -11.29 33.74 -4.32
C PHE A 401 -12.49 33.67 -5.26
N GLY A 402 -13.05 32.47 -5.45
CA GLY A 402 -14.34 32.28 -6.11
C GLY A 402 -15.49 32.62 -5.16
N PHE A 403 -16.09 33.81 -5.31
CA PHE A 403 -17.32 34.16 -4.58
C PHE A 403 -18.56 33.82 -5.41
N ALA A 404 -19.34 32.83 -4.98
CA ALA A 404 -20.68 32.58 -5.51
C ALA A 404 -21.71 33.43 -4.74
N TRP A 405 -22.08 34.59 -5.26
CA TRP A 405 -23.14 35.44 -4.68
C TRP A 405 -24.49 35.16 -5.35
N ARG A 406 -25.44 34.60 -4.61
CA ARG A 406 -26.80 34.32 -5.08
C ARG A 406 -27.74 35.46 -4.68
N GLY A 407 -27.86 36.48 -5.54
CA GLY A 407 -28.74 37.63 -5.30
C GLY A 407 -30.23 37.28 -5.35
N ARG A 408 -30.94 37.45 -4.22
CA ARG A 408 -32.42 37.41 -4.16
C ARG A 408 -33.01 38.64 -4.87
N ARG A 409 -33.75 38.43 -5.96
CA ARG A 409 -34.57 39.48 -6.60
C ARG A 409 -35.74 39.87 -5.68
N ARG A 410 -35.81 41.15 -5.29
CA ARG A 410 -36.98 41.74 -4.66
C ARG A 410 -38.09 41.96 -5.70
N ARG A 411 -39.29 41.45 -5.43
CA ARG A 411 -40.54 41.83 -6.12
C ARG A 411 -40.84 43.30 -5.84
N ALA A 412 -40.97 44.12 -6.89
CA ALA A 412 -41.57 45.44 -6.80
C ALA A 412 -43.10 45.28 -6.87
N ARG A 413 -43.81 45.90 -5.91
CA ARG A 413 -45.23 46.24 -6.00
C ARG A 413 -45.34 47.59 -6.73
N GLY A 414 -46.25 47.66 -7.68
CA GLY A 414 -46.60 48.81 -8.49
C GLY A 414 -47.56 48.33 -9.57
#